data_AF-A0A0C2GJ05-F1
#
_entry.id   AF-A0A0C2GJ05-F1
#
_cell.length_a   1.000
_cell.length_b   1.000
_cell.length_c   1.000
_cell.angle_alpha   90.00
_cell.angle_beta   90.00
_cell.angle_gamma   90.00
#
_symmetry.space_group_name_H-M   'P 1'
#
loop_
_entity.id
_entity.type
_entity.pdbx_description
1 polymer ?
#
loop_
_entity_poly.entity_id
_entity_poly.type
_entity_poly.pdbx_seq_one_letter_code
_entity_poly.pdbx_strand_id
1 'polypeptide(L)'
;MSTPVTGYAKKRKPSSPLSAKLTTSKFMDDDTIRILDQIHEILSTKAPEALPLLDKFVSKFPSLSAEIVEAEKRPRSVVIYGVPEADSKLSATSRQVHTENFVSGILDALDVETRPVEIFRMGKPVDGKPRLVKCVFSTRFYSSEMLARSHRLRDLPSYKNVYVRKSMTTEEREEYRELRKTAREMNLKEGSGERIYVVYRNKVVKAADIQSRNGSITKNF
;
A
#
# COMPACT_ATOMS: atom_id res chain seq x y z
N MET A 1 0.95 -57.31 33.24
CA MET A 1 -0.52 -57.23 33.39
C MET A 1 -0.90 -55.81 33.76
N SER A 2 -1.57 -55.06 32.87
CA SER A 2 -2.52 -53.98 33.21
C SER A 2 -2.99 -53.25 31.93
N THR A 3 -4.19 -53.65 31.50
CA THR A 3 -5.25 -52.94 30.75
C THR A 3 -4.94 -51.83 29.73
N PRO A 4 -5.48 -51.93 28.49
CA PRO A 4 -5.64 -50.79 27.57
C PRO A 4 -6.92 -49.98 27.89
N VAL A 5 -6.80 -48.65 27.93
CA VAL A 5 -7.94 -47.73 28.08
C VAL A 5 -8.56 -47.46 26.71
N THR A 6 -9.74 -48.02 26.47
CA THR A 6 -10.62 -47.71 25.33
C THR A 6 -11.31 -46.36 25.57
N GLY A 7 -10.83 -45.31 24.91
CA GLY A 7 -11.50 -44.00 24.87
C GLY A 7 -12.49 -43.92 23.70
N TYR A 8 -13.78 -44.02 23.99
CA TYR A 8 -14.87 -43.82 23.03
C TYR A 8 -14.86 -42.40 22.44
N ALA A 9 -14.98 -42.32 21.11
CA ALA A 9 -15.09 -41.07 20.36
C ALA A 9 -16.37 -40.29 20.72
N LYS A 10 -16.22 -39.10 21.32
CA LYS A 10 -17.30 -38.12 21.41
C LYS A 10 -17.47 -37.44 20.05
N LYS A 11 -18.41 -37.94 19.24
CA LYS A 11 -18.94 -37.22 18.07
C LYS A 11 -19.54 -35.89 18.54
N ARG A 12 -18.90 -34.77 18.18
CA ARG A 12 -19.46 -33.43 18.36
C ARG A 12 -20.74 -33.34 17.53
N LYS A 13 -21.85 -32.93 18.16
CA LYS A 13 -23.09 -32.58 17.46
C LYS A 13 -22.78 -31.47 16.44
N PRO A 14 -23.30 -31.54 15.20
CA PRO A 14 -23.16 -30.44 14.27
C PRO A 14 -23.94 -29.25 14.81
N SER A 15 -23.24 -28.17 15.13
CA SER A 15 -23.84 -26.87 15.39
C SER A 15 -24.65 -26.46 14.16
N SER A 16 -25.85 -25.95 14.39
CA SER A 16 -26.78 -25.44 13.37
C SER A 16 -26.12 -24.43 12.42
N PRO A 17 -26.52 -24.38 11.12
CA PRO A 17 -25.76 -23.68 10.08
C PRO A 17 -25.88 -22.15 10.10
N LEU A 18 -26.78 -21.60 10.90
CA LEU A 18 -27.16 -20.18 10.85
C LEU A 18 -26.23 -19.24 11.65
N SER A 19 -25.42 -19.76 12.56
CA SER A 19 -24.54 -18.91 13.40
C SER A 19 -23.20 -18.58 12.74
N ALA A 20 -22.86 -19.23 11.62
CA ALA A 20 -21.53 -19.17 11.02
C ALA A 20 -21.36 -18.11 9.90
N LYS A 21 -22.37 -17.30 9.59
CA LYS A 21 -22.31 -16.32 8.49
C LYS A 21 -22.71 -14.92 8.93
N LEU A 22 -21.97 -14.34 9.86
CA LEU A 22 -21.88 -12.88 9.99
C LEU A 22 -20.58 -12.50 10.73
N THR A 23 -19.43 -12.88 10.16
CA THR A 23 -18.10 -12.45 10.64
C THR A 23 -17.82 -10.95 10.40
N THR A 24 -18.85 -10.17 10.07
CA THR A 24 -18.84 -8.71 9.89
C THR A 24 -19.29 -7.95 11.15
N SER A 25 -19.68 -8.63 12.23
CA SER A 25 -20.30 -7.99 13.41
C SER A 25 -19.37 -7.11 14.27
N LYS A 26 -18.06 -7.07 13.99
CA LYS A 26 -17.11 -6.34 14.87
C LYS A 26 -16.90 -4.87 14.51
N PHE A 27 -17.44 -4.38 13.40
CA PHE A 27 -17.15 -3.04 12.87
C PHE A 27 -18.37 -2.25 12.39
N MET A 28 -19.58 -2.80 12.51
CA MET A 28 -20.82 -2.12 12.14
C MET A 28 -21.45 -1.56 13.41
N ASP A 29 -21.79 -0.27 13.40
CA ASP A 29 -22.55 0.33 14.50
C ASP A 29 -23.99 -0.23 14.56
N ASP A 30 -24.64 -0.03 15.71
CA ASP A 30 -25.98 -0.59 15.99
C ASP A 30 -27.03 -0.10 14.98
N ASP A 31 -26.88 1.13 14.47
CA ASP A 31 -27.77 1.70 13.46
C ASP A 31 -27.60 0.98 12.12
N THR A 32 -26.37 0.67 11.73
CA THR A 32 -26.07 -0.06 10.49
C THR A 32 -26.63 -1.48 10.53
N ILE A 33 -26.56 -2.15 11.69
CA ILE A 33 -27.15 -3.48 11.87
C ILE A 33 -28.67 -3.41 11.70
N ARG A 34 -29.33 -2.44 12.35
CA ARG A 34 -30.79 -2.23 12.22
C ARG A 34 -31.22 -1.97 10.79
N ILE A 35 -30.49 -1.14 10.05
CA ILE A 35 -30.79 -0.86 8.63
C ILE A 35 -30.65 -2.15 7.81
N LEU A 36 -29.62 -2.97 8.06
CA LEU A 36 -29.42 -4.23 7.34
C LEU A 36 -30.57 -5.22 7.62
N ASP A 37 -31.02 -5.32 8.87
CA ASP A 37 -32.15 -6.18 9.25
C ASP A 37 -33.45 -5.71 8.59
N GLN A 38 -33.71 -4.39 8.55
CA GLN A 38 -34.86 -3.81 7.84
C GLN A 38 -34.82 -4.13 6.35
N ILE A 39 -33.65 -3.99 5.71
CA ILE A 39 -33.48 -4.36 4.30
C ILE A 39 -33.77 -5.86 4.10
N HIS A 40 -33.24 -6.71 4.97
CA HIS A 40 -33.44 -8.15 4.88
C HIS A 40 -34.91 -8.54 5.05
N GLU A 41 -35.62 -7.93 6.01
CA GLU A 41 -37.06 -8.17 6.23
C GLU A 41 -37.90 -7.75 5.01
N ILE A 42 -37.64 -6.56 4.46
CA ILE A 42 -38.33 -6.04 3.27
C ILE A 42 -38.09 -6.97 2.06
N LEU A 43 -36.85 -7.39 1.82
CA LEU A 43 -36.54 -8.28 0.71
C LEU A 43 -37.15 -9.66 0.91
N SER A 44 -37.17 -10.18 2.14
CA SER A 44 -37.79 -11.47 2.44
C SER A 44 -39.29 -11.50 2.14
N THR A 45 -39.99 -10.38 2.36
CA THR A 45 -41.42 -10.27 2.09
C THR A 45 -41.75 -9.88 0.65
N LYS A 46 -40.97 -8.99 0.03
CA LYS A 46 -41.33 -8.36 -1.25
C LYS A 46 -40.56 -8.86 -2.46
N ALA A 47 -39.36 -9.41 -2.27
CA ALA A 47 -38.47 -9.85 -3.36
C ALA A 47 -37.46 -10.90 -2.86
N PRO A 48 -37.91 -12.10 -2.45
CA PRO A 48 -37.05 -13.12 -1.85
C PRO A 48 -35.93 -13.58 -2.81
N GLU A 49 -36.15 -13.50 -4.13
CA GLU A 49 -35.15 -13.76 -5.16
C GLU A 49 -33.96 -12.78 -5.14
N ALA A 50 -34.10 -11.62 -4.49
CA ALA A 50 -33.01 -10.66 -4.30
C ALA A 50 -32.11 -10.98 -3.09
N LEU A 51 -32.56 -11.83 -2.15
CA LEU A 51 -31.76 -12.21 -0.98
C LEU A 51 -30.40 -12.84 -1.34
N PRO A 52 -30.31 -13.79 -2.31
CA PRO A 52 -29.02 -14.31 -2.76
C PRO A 52 -28.10 -13.24 -3.35
N LEU A 53 -28.66 -12.20 -3.99
CA LEU A 53 -27.88 -11.07 -4.52
C LEU A 53 -27.37 -10.17 -3.39
N LEU A 54 -28.18 -9.93 -2.37
CA LEU A 54 -27.76 -9.22 -1.16
C LEU A 54 -26.64 -9.97 -0.45
N ASP A 55 -26.78 -11.27 -0.22
CA ASP A 55 -25.73 -12.12 0.39
C ASP A 55 -24.43 -12.05 -0.41
N LYS A 56 -24.54 -12.14 -1.74
CA LYS A 56 -23.40 -12.02 -2.64
C LYS A 56 -22.76 -10.62 -2.54
N PHE A 57 -23.55 -9.56 -2.44
CA PHE A 57 -23.05 -8.20 -2.26
C PHE A 57 -22.36 -8.03 -0.90
N VAL A 58 -22.99 -8.47 0.18
CA VAL A 58 -22.44 -8.43 1.54
C VAL A 58 -21.11 -9.19 1.61
N SER A 59 -21.01 -10.33 0.93
CA SER A 59 -19.75 -11.10 0.84
C SER A 59 -18.59 -10.33 0.19
N LYS A 60 -18.87 -9.26 -0.57
CA LYS A 60 -17.88 -8.39 -1.20
C LYS A 60 -17.46 -7.21 -0.32
N PHE A 61 -18.16 -6.93 0.79
CA PHE A 61 -17.79 -5.82 1.67
C PHE A 61 -16.36 -5.87 2.21
N PRO A 62 -15.81 -7.04 2.61
CA PRO A 62 -14.43 -7.09 3.10
C PRO A 62 -13.40 -6.63 2.05
N SER A 63 -13.62 -6.97 0.77
CA SER A 63 -12.77 -6.48 -0.32
C SER A 63 -12.97 -5.00 -0.59
N LEU A 64 -14.23 -4.53 -0.57
CA LEU A 64 -14.55 -3.13 -0.80
C LEU A 64 -13.98 -2.23 0.30
N SER A 65 -14.10 -2.64 1.57
CA SER A 65 -13.55 -1.90 2.70
C SER A 65 -12.03 -1.84 2.66
N ALA A 66 -11.36 -2.95 2.31
CA ALA A 66 -9.91 -2.95 2.12
C ALA A 66 -9.47 -1.98 1.01
N GLU A 67 -10.20 -1.94 -0.10
CA GLU A 67 -9.92 -1.01 -1.20
C GLU A 67 -10.14 0.46 -0.80
N ILE A 68 -11.23 0.76 -0.07
CA ILE A 68 -11.52 2.10 0.45
C ILE A 68 -10.42 2.56 1.40
N VAL A 69 -10.01 1.71 2.36
CA VAL A 69 -8.94 2.02 3.32
C VAL A 69 -7.62 2.23 2.58
N GLU A 70 -7.29 1.37 1.61
CA GLU A 70 -6.09 1.54 0.80
C GLU A 70 -6.15 2.81 -0.05
N ALA A 71 -7.31 3.18 -0.59
CA ALA A 71 -7.51 4.40 -1.37
C ALA A 71 -7.35 5.66 -0.53
N GLU A 72 -7.81 5.65 0.73
CA GLU A 72 -7.58 6.72 1.69
C GLU A 72 -6.10 6.84 2.07
N LYS A 73 -5.42 5.72 2.33
CA LYS A 73 -4.00 5.70 2.72
C LYS A 73 -3.07 6.07 1.57
N ARG A 74 -3.37 5.66 0.35
CA ARG A 74 -2.50 5.83 -0.84
C ARG A 74 -1.98 7.24 -1.07
N PRO A 75 -2.79 8.32 -1.04
CA PRO A 75 -2.30 9.68 -1.26
C PRO A 75 -1.31 10.17 -0.20
N ARG A 76 -1.34 9.60 1.00
CA ARG A 76 -0.40 9.88 2.11
C ARG A 76 0.64 8.78 2.28
N SER A 77 0.83 7.92 1.28
CA SER A 77 1.77 6.79 1.31
C SER A 77 2.87 6.93 0.26
N VAL A 78 4.07 6.48 0.62
CA VAL A 78 5.21 6.34 -0.29
C VAL A 78 5.69 4.89 -0.31
N VAL A 79 6.40 4.56 -1.38
CA VAL A 79 7.12 3.29 -1.52
C VAL A 79 8.61 3.58 -1.67
N ILE A 80 9.41 2.93 -0.82
CA ILE A 80 10.85 3.13 -0.72
C ILE A 80 11.56 1.86 -1.22
N TYR A 81 12.50 2.04 -2.12
CA TYR A 81 13.38 1.01 -2.69
C TYR A 81 14.74 1.08 -2.01
N GLY A 82 15.45 -0.06 -1.96
CA GLY A 82 16.86 -0.08 -1.57
C GLY A 82 17.14 0.01 -0.07
N VAL A 83 16.11 -0.07 0.78
CA VAL A 83 16.29 -0.20 2.23
C VAL A 83 16.89 -1.57 2.53
N PRO A 84 18.09 -1.69 3.15
CA PRO A 84 18.71 -2.98 3.46
C PRO A 84 17.80 -3.87 4.32
N GLU A 85 17.71 -5.17 4.02
CA GLU A 85 17.01 -6.11 4.91
C GLU A 85 17.85 -6.34 6.17
N ALA A 86 17.17 -6.55 7.30
CA ALA A 86 17.83 -6.95 8.53
C ALA A 86 18.31 -8.41 8.41
N ASP A 87 19.28 -8.80 9.25
CA ASP A 87 19.70 -10.21 9.33
C ASP A 87 18.49 -11.10 9.66
N SER A 88 18.30 -12.14 8.84
CA SER A 88 17.27 -13.17 8.98
C SER A 88 17.27 -13.86 10.35
N LYS A 89 18.42 -13.93 11.03
CA LYS A 89 18.58 -14.54 12.35
C LYS A 89 17.97 -13.71 13.49
N LEU A 90 17.76 -12.41 13.26
CA LEU A 90 17.15 -11.53 14.25
C LEU A 90 15.67 -11.88 14.47
N SER A 91 15.16 -11.54 15.66
CA SER A 91 13.73 -11.68 15.96
C SER A 91 12.86 -10.85 15.00
N ALA A 92 11.60 -11.24 14.82
CA ALA A 92 10.67 -10.50 13.95
C ALA A 92 10.55 -9.01 14.34
N THR A 93 10.47 -8.73 15.65
CA THR A 93 10.41 -7.36 16.19
C THR A 93 11.70 -6.60 15.89
N SER A 94 12.87 -7.20 16.09
CA SER A 94 14.16 -6.55 15.80
C SER A 94 14.31 -6.21 14.32
N ARG A 95 13.84 -7.08 13.41
CA ARG A 95 13.86 -6.80 11.96
C ARG A 95 12.91 -5.66 11.57
N GLN A 96 11.77 -5.56 12.25
CA GLN A 96 10.83 -4.47 12.07
C GLN A 96 11.44 -3.15 12.54
N VAL A 97 11.98 -3.11 13.77
CA VAL A 97 12.68 -1.94 14.33
C VAL A 97 13.85 -1.51 13.44
N HIS A 98 14.62 -2.43 12.90
CA HIS A 98 15.67 -2.11 11.93
C HIS A 98 15.12 -1.37 10.70
N THR A 99 13.99 -1.82 10.16
CA THR A 99 13.35 -1.16 9.01
C THR A 99 12.85 0.23 9.39
N GLU A 100 12.21 0.37 10.56
CA GLU A 100 11.71 1.64 11.07
C GLU A 100 12.85 2.65 11.29
N ASN A 101 13.93 2.23 11.94
CA ASN A 101 15.10 3.07 12.19
C ASN A 101 15.74 3.55 10.88
N PHE A 102 15.84 2.69 9.87
CA PHE A 102 16.35 3.09 8.56
C PHE A 102 15.44 4.13 7.88
N VAL A 103 14.11 3.96 7.99
CA VAL A 103 13.15 4.96 7.48
C VAL A 103 13.25 6.27 8.25
N SER A 104 13.41 6.25 9.57
CA SER A 104 13.66 7.45 10.38
C SER A 104 14.92 8.19 9.91
N GLY A 105 16.03 7.47 9.67
CA GLY A 105 17.25 8.08 9.14
C GLY A 105 17.08 8.70 7.75
N ILE A 106 16.21 8.14 6.90
CA ILE A 106 15.83 8.77 5.63
C ILE A 106 15.06 10.07 5.88
N LEU A 107 14.14 10.09 6.84
CA LEU A 107 13.36 11.29 7.17
C LEU A 107 14.26 12.40 7.73
N ASP A 108 15.19 12.06 8.63
CA ASP A 108 16.19 12.99 9.17
C ASP A 108 17.05 13.58 8.04
N ALA A 109 17.54 12.72 7.13
CA ALA A 109 18.34 13.15 5.98
C ALA A 109 17.57 14.06 5.00
N LEU A 110 16.24 13.97 4.98
CA LEU A 110 15.35 14.80 4.17
C LEU A 110 14.76 15.98 4.94
N ASP A 111 15.09 16.13 6.22
CA ASP A 111 14.56 17.16 7.12
C ASP A 111 13.02 17.13 7.20
N VAL A 112 12.44 15.93 7.26
CA VAL A 112 10.98 15.72 7.31
C VAL A 112 10.56 15.34 8.73
N GLU A 113 10.09 16.33 9.48
CA GLU A 113 9.71 16.19 10.90
C GLU A 113 8.36 15.48 11.07
N THR A 114 8.38 14.14 11.00
CA THR A 114 7.17 13.35 11.19
C THR A 114 7.46 11.95 11.70
N ARG A 115 6.48 11.36 12.38
CA ARG A 115 6.44 9.92 12.65
C ARG A 115 5.41 9.28 11.73
N PRO A 116 5.81 8.39 10.81
CA PRO A 116 4.86 7.63 10.00
C PRO A 116 3.91 6.81 10.87
N VAL A 117 2.68 6.64 10.39
CA VAL A 117 1.63 5.84 11.04
C VAL A 117 1.89 4.35 10.85
N GLU A 118 2.33 3.97 9.65
CA GLU A 118 2.64 2.58 9.31
C GLU A 118 3.93 2.50 8.51
N ILE A 119 4.80 1.56 8.87
CA ILE A 119 6.02 1.22 8.14
C ILE A 119 6.05 -0.30 8.03
N PHE A 120 6.09 -0.84 6.82
CA PHE A 120 6.19 -2.29 6.65
C PHE A 120 6.81 -2.68 5.31
N ARG A 121 7.42 -3.87 5.29
CA ARG A 121 7.98 -4.50 4.08
C ARG A 121 6.88 -5.15 3.26
N MET A 122 6.89 -4.92 1.96
CA MET A 122 5.91 -5.49 1.03
C MET A 122 6.40 -6.85 0.49
N GLY A 123 5.52 -7.85 0.56
CA GLY A 123 5.75 -9.17 -0.05
C GLY A 123 6.62 -10.12 0.77
N LYS A 124 6.85 -11.31 0.20
CA LYS A 124 7.67 -12.37 0.80
C LYS A 124 9.16 -12.05 0.66
N PRO A 125 10.00 -12.35 1.67
CA PRO A 125 11.45 -12.22 1.56
C PRO A 125 11.98 -12.99 0.35
N VAL A 126 12.91 -12.39 -0.39
CA VAL A 126 13.61 -13.00 -1.52
C VAL A 126 15.10 -12.78 -1.31
N ASP A 127 15.89 -13.81 -1.54
CA ASP A 127 17.33 -13.72 -1.38
C ASP A 127 17.97 -12.77 -2.42
N GLY A 128 19.00 -12.04 -2.00
CA GLY A 128 19.74 -11.10 -2.85
C GLY A 128 19.01 -9.81 -3.26
N LYS A 129 17.73 -9.62 -2.88
CA LYS A 129 16.99 -8.39 -3.22
C LYS A 129 16.15 -7.86 -2.04
N PRO A 130 16.44 -6.65 -1.54
CA PRO A 130 15.63 -6.05 -0.49
C PRO A 130 14.19 -5.80 -0.94
N ARG A 131 13.22 -6.11 -0.07
CA ARG A 131 11.81 -5.80 -0.35
C ARG A 131 11.55 -4.31 -0.27
N LEU A 132 10.51 -3.89 -0.99
CA LEU A 132 10.01 -2.52 -0.92
C LEU A 132 9.46 -2.25 0.48
N VAL A 133 9.65 -1.03 0.96
CA VAL A 133 9.02 -0.54 2.19
C VAL A 133 7.86 0.36 1.80
N LYS A 134 6.66 0.09 2.34
CA LYS A 134 5.55 1.03 2.32
C LYS A 134 5.58 1.83 3.61
N CYS A 135 5.51 3.16 3.47
CA CYS A 135 5.49 4.10 4.56
C CYS A 135 4.25 4.98 4.42
N VAL A 136 3.40 5.00 5.43
CA VAL A 136 2.12 5.73 5.45
C VAL A 136 2.24 6.87 6.46
N PHE A 137 2.00 8.10 6.03
CA PHE A 137 2.07 9.29 6.86
C PHE A 137 0.70 9.66 7.43
N SER A 138 0.67 10.51 8.45
CA SER A 138 -0.58 11.05 9.02
C SER A 138 -1.35 11.89 8.00
N THR A 139 -0.65 12.64 7.15
CA THR A 139 -1.23 13.52 6.14
C THR A 139 -0.49 13.44 4.81
N ARG A 140 -1.14 13.92 3.74
CA ARG A 140 -0.53 14.00 2.40
C ARG A 140 0.66 14.96 2.35
N PHE A 141 0.71 15.95 3.25
CA PHE A 141 1.78 16.94 3.33
C PHE A 141 3.16 16.25 3.42
N TYR A 142 3.35 15.40 4.43
CA TYR A 142 4.63 14.72 4.64
C TYR A 142 5.04 13.79 3.50
N SER A 143 4.08 13.09 2.89
CA SER A 143 4.37 12.28 1.70
C SER A 143 4.84 13.13 0.53
N SER A 144 4.26 14.32 0.34
CA SER A 144 4.62 15.25 -0.74
C SER A 144 5.97 15.89 -0.47
N GLU A 145 6.24 16.26 0.78
CA GLU A 145 7.50 16.83 1.24
C GLU A 145 8.66 15.85 1.08
N MET A 146 8.50 14.61 1.56
CA MET A 146 9.47 13.54 1.37
C MET A 146 9.74 13.29 -0.12
N LEU A 147 8.70 13.23 -0.96
CA LEU A 147 8.86 13.04 -2.40
C LEU A 147 9.61 14.20 -3.05
N ALA A 148 9.29 15.44 -2.69
CA ALA A 148 9.94 16.63 -3.22
C ALA A 148 11.44 16.64 -2.90
N ARG A 149 11.82 16.25 -1.68
CA ARG A 149 13.20 16.25 -1.21
C ARG A 149 13.98 14.97 -1.51
N SER A 150 13.30 13.88 -1.89
CA SER A 150 13.90 12.56 -2.12
C SER A 150 15.08 12.53 -3.09
N HIS A 151 15.20 13.49 -3.99
CA HIS A 151 16.35 13.61 -4.89
C HIS A 151 17.67 13.80 -4.15
N ARG A 152 17.66 14.44 -2.97
CA ARG A 152 18.83 14.68 -2.11
C ARG A 152 19.48 13.39 -1.60
N LEU A 153 18.72 12.30 -1.51
CA LEU A 153 19.27 11.00 -1.08
C LEU A 153 20.37 10.47 -2.00
N ARG A 154 20.37 10.90 -3.27
CA ARG A 154 21.38 10.48 -4.26
C ARG A 154 22.77 11.01 -3.94
N ASP A 155 22.84 12.14 -3.24
CA ASP A 155 24.09 12.82 -2.90
C ASP A 155 24.69 12.27 -1.60
N LEU A 156 23.90 11.49 -0.85
CA LEU A 156 24.30 10.90 0.42
C LEU A 156 24.82 9.46 0.21
N PRO A 157 26.08 9.15 0.57
CA PRO A 157 26.67 7.83 0.36
C PRO A 157 25.83 6.68 0.96
N SER A 158 25.29 6.89 2.17
CA SER A 158 24.47 5.90 2.89
C SER A 158 23.12 5.60 2.21
N TYR A 159 22.64 6.50 1.34
CA TYR A 159 21.33 6.41 0.71
C TYR A 159 21.38 6.41 -0.82
N LYS A 160 22.57 6.26 -1.41
CA LYS A 160 22.77 6.28 -2.87
C LYS A 160 21.89 5.30 -3.65
N ASN A 161 21.58 4.15 -3.04
CA ASN A 161 20.74 3.12 -3.64
C ASN A 161 19.26 3.20 -3.22
N VAL A 162 18.89 4.23 -2.45
CA VAL A 162 17.53 4.45 -1.96
C VAL A 162 16.76 5.31 -2.94
N TYR A 163 15.56 4.85 -3.31
CA TYR A 163 14.67 5.59 -4.19
C TYR A 163 13.28 5.64 -3.60
N VAL A 164 12.69 6.83 -3.57
CA VAL A 164 11.33 7.06 -3.07
C VAL A 164 10.42 7.34 -4.24
N ARG A 165 9.22 6.75 -4.24
CA ARG A 165 8.14 7.08 -5.19
C ARG A 165 6.80 7.14 -4.49
N LYS A 166 5.82 7.75 -5.16
CA LYS A 166 4.42 7.70 -4.73
C LYS A 166 3.92 6.25 -4.67
N SER A 167 3.09 5.95 -3.67
CA SER A 167 2.23 4.78 -3.71
C SER A 167 1.24 4.93 -4.87
N MET A 168 1.01 3.86 -5.61
CA MET A 168 0.23 3.86 -6.87
C MET A 168 -0.61 2.59 -6.92
N THR A 169 -1.73 2.64 -7.65
CA THR A 169 -2.51 1.43 -7.98
C THR A 169 -1.72 0.50 -8.91
N THR A 170 -2.29 -0.63 -9.29
CA THR A 170 -1.65 -1.53 -10.25
C THR A 170 -1.62 -0.90 -11.64
N GLU A 171 -2.74 -0.31 -12.02
CA GLU A 171 -2.97 0.37 -13.30
C GLU A 171 -2.02 1.57 -13.43
N GLU A 172 -1.97 2.45 -12.41
CA GLU A 172 -1.05 3.59 -12.39
C GLU A 172 0.44 3.15 -12.47
N ARG A 173 0.79 1.99 -11.89
CA ARG A 173 2.15 1.45 -11.97
C ARG A 173 2.49 0.95 -13.36
N GLU A 174 1.53 0.37 -14.06
CA GLU A 174 1.68 -0.11 -15.44
C GLU A 174 1.83 1.07 -16.39
N GLU A 175 0.97 2.08 -16.29
CA GLU A 175 1.10 3.33 -17.05
C GLU A 175 2.48 3.99 -16.82
N TYR A 176 2.90 4.08 -15.55
CA TYR A 176 4.21 4.66 -15.23
C TYR A 176 5.38 3.83 -15.77
N ARG A 177 5.22 2.51 -15.85
CA ARG A 177 6.22 1.61 -16.45
C ARG A 177 6.32 1.86 -17.95
N GLU A 178 5.19 1.98 -18.64
CA GLU A 178 5.16 2.27 -20.08
C GLU A 178 5.76 3.65 -20.38
N LEU A 179 5.39 4.69 -19.63
CA LEU A 179 6.00 6.02 -19.78
C LEU A 179 7.53 5.98 -19.63
N ARG A 180 8.05 5.22 -18.66
CA ARG A 180 9.49 5.05 -18.48
C ARG A 180 10.13 4.23 -19.60
N LYS A 181 9.41 3.25 -20.17
CA LYS A 181 9.87 2.47 -21.32
C LYS A 181 10.00 3.38 -22.55
N THR A 182 8.95 4.12 -22.88
CA THR A 182 8.94 5.10 -23.99
C THR A 182 10.06 6.13 -23.84
N ALA A 183 10.27 6.68 -22.64
CA ALA A 183 11.37 7.62 -22.39
C ALA A 183 12.76 7.01 -22.64
N ARG A 184 12.97 5.74 -22.27
CA ARG A 184 14.23 5.04 -22.55
C ARG A 184 14.42 4.79 -24.04
N GLU A 185 13.38 4.37 -24.74
CA GLU A 185 13.44 4.14 -26.19
C GLU A 185 13.77 5.43 -26.95
N MET A 186 13.18 6.57 -26.56
CA MET A 186 13.52 7.87 -27.16
C MET A 186 14.96 8.29 -26.83
N ASN A 187 15.45 8.06 -25.61
CA ASN A 187 16.85 8.33 -25.28
C ASN A 187 17.85 7.45 -26.05
N LEU A 188 17.48 6.21 -26.36
CA LEU A 188 18.30 5.33 -27.18
C LEU A 188 18.33 5.79 -28.65
N LYS A 189 17.18 6.22 -29.19
CA LYS A 189 17.06 6.65 -30.59
C LYS A 189 17.65 8.02 -30.86
N GLU A 190 17.31 9.01 -30.04
CA GLU A 190 17.64 10.42 -30.28
C GLU A 190 18.77 10.93 -29.39
N GLY A 191 18.94 10.33 -28.20
CA GLY A 191 19.94 10.77 -27.23
C GLY A 191 21.28 10.06 -27.33
N SER A 192 21.46 9.10 -28.23
CA SER A 192 22.67 8.26 -28.28
C SER A 192 23.04 7.65 -26.92
N GLY A 193 22.04 7.37 -26.07
CA GLY A 193 22.22 6.89 -24.70
C GLY A 193 22.24 7.97 -23.61
N GLU A 194 22.29 9.25 -23.97
CA GLU A 194 22.13 10.35 -23.02
C GLU A 194 20.67 10.52 -22.56
N ARG A 195 20.51 11.03 -21.34
CA ARG A 195 19.20 11.18 -20.70
C ARG A 195 18.53 12.50 -21.09
N ILE A 196 18.03 12.58 -22.33
CA ILE A 196 17.33 13.75 -22.88
C ILE A 196 15.85 13.76 -22.46
N TYR A 197 15.17 12.62 -22.54
CA TYR A 197 13.76 12.42 -22.24
C TYR A 197 13.57 11.82 -20.84
N VAL A 198 12.64 12.40 -20.09
CA VAL A 198 12.29 11.99 -18.72
C VAL A 198 10.78 11.99 -18.51
N VAL A 199 10.31 11.16 -17.56
CA VAL A 199 8.92 11.18 -17.14
C VAL A 199 8.71 12.29 -16.12
N TYR A 200 7.87 13.26 -16.45
CA TYR A 200 7.48 14.39 -15.58
C TYR A 200 5.97 14.62 -15.66
N ARG A 201 5.30 14.73 -14.50
CA ARG A 201 3.83 14.92 -14.40
C ARG A 201 3.02 13.98 -15.32
N ASN A 202 3.32 12.68 -15.26
CA ASN A 202 2.68 11.61 -16.07
C ASN A 202 2.83 11.77 -17.60
N LYS A 203 3.85 12.50 -18.07
CA LYS A 203 4.16 12.63 -19.50
C LYS A 203 5.65 12.46 -19.73
N VAL A 204 6.03 12.04 -20.93
CA VAL A 204 7.43 12.07 -21.34
C VAL A 204 7.73 13.43 -21.93
N VAL A 205 8.77 14.09 -21.43
CA VAL A 205 9.19 15.44 -21.84
C VAL A 205 10.71 15.49 -21.95
N LYS A 206 11.26 16.48 -22.68
CA LYS A 206 12.70 16.75 -22.63
C LYS A 206 13.06 17.36 -21.28
N ALA A 207 14.19 16.96 -20.72
CA ALA A 207 14.65 17.45 -19.42
C ALA A 207 14.86 18.98 -19.43
N ALA A 208 15.30 19.54 -20.56
CA ALA A 208 15.46 20.98 -20.76
C ALA A 208 14.15 21.77 -20.57
N ASP A 209 13.00 21.18 -20.94
CA ASP A 209 11.69 21.85 -20.90
C ASP A 209 11.10 21.93 -19.48
N ILE A 210 11.71 21.26 -18.50
CA ILE A 210 11.25 21.29 -17.11
C ILE A 210 11.74 22.57 -16.41
N GLN A 211 12.98 22.97 -16.65
CA GLN A 211 13.58 24.14 -16.00
C GLN A 211 12.98 25.46 -16.49
N SER A 212 12.64 25.55 -17.77
CA SER A 212 12.00 26.73 -18.37
C SER A 212 10.63 27.06 -17.75
N ARG A 213 9.91 26.04 -17.25
CA ARG A 213 8.59 26.21 -16.61
C ARG A 213 8.64 26.67 -15.15
N ASN A 214 9.73 26.42 -14.44
CA ASN A 214 9.86 26.87 -13.05
C ASN A 214 10.19 28.37 -12.93
N GLY A 215 10.66 29.00 -14.02
CA GLY A 215 10.93 30.43 -14.08
C GLY A 215 9.70 31.34 -14.27
N SER A 216 8.53 30.78 -14.62
CA SER A 216 7.33 31.58 -14.92
C SER A 216 6.34 31.71 -13.76
N ILE A 217 6.66 31.21 -12.56
CA ILE A 217 5.85 31.46 -11.37
C ILE A 217 6.40 32.74 -10.72
N THR A 218 6.03 33.89 -11.28
CA THR A 218 6.15 35.19 -10.63
C THR A 218 5.43 35.11 -9.28
N LYS A 219 6.19 35.33 -8.20
CA LYS A 219 5.67 35.51 -6.84
C LYS A 219 4.75 36.73 -6.84
N ASN A 220 3.45 36.49 -6.80
CA ASN A 220 2.49 37.47 -6.29
C ASN A 220 2.00 36.98 -4.94
N PHE A 221 2.71 37.41 -3.89
CA PHE A 221 2.21 37.61 -2.53
C PHE A 221 2.98 38.79 -1.95
#